data_AF-A0AAD6IJ87-F1
#
_entry.id   AF-A0AAD6IJ87-F1
#
_cell.length_a   1.000
_cell.length_b   1.000
_cell.length_c   1.000
_cell.angle_alpha   90.00
_cell.angle_beta   90.00
_cell.angle_gamma   90.00
#
_symmetry.space_group_name_H-M   'P 1'
#
loop_
_entity.id
_entity.type
_entity.pdbx_description
1 polymer ?
#
loop_
_entity_poly.entity_id
_entity_poly.type
_entity_poly.pdbx_seq_one_letter_code
_entity_poly.pdbx_strand_id
1 'polypeptide(L)'
;MSCQIVRSCANWSNGSPLEHSIADAYCAIIRNSEHFVYIENQFFITSTGESQHPVKNKIGAAIVERILRAARAGQKYKIVVVIPSVPCFAGDLRDDETLGTRAIMEFQYNSINRGGHSIMEVIAKEGFNPMEYIRFYNLRNYDRINNGGTMAAAEQQSGVNYEHAQRQYDMNTAGPGGYAPSTTRSNFDTSAPFQQYQQAAHRFQGSHASTSRWDSVSECYMLGGEDIRKVPWDGHPDAEIDAFVSEELYVHSKVMIADDRVVVCGSANLNDRSQLGDHDSEIAIVIEDFTPVASSMNGKPWTASRFAASLRRELFRKHLGLLPPQDYQRPDANFEPVGVPNQFDFECPESKVVADPLADTVQSLWNSRAHTNSEVFRKVFHAVPDDTVRNWATYKEFYEYYFHKADKEAEAREGFARPARFQWGHVVRDDFAPGAEGAKQVKELLSQVKGTLVEMPLMFLIEEDIAKEGLTLNDLTEPLYT
;
A
#
# COMPACT_ATOMS: atom_id res chain seq x y z
N MET A 1 -20.91 -20.82 12.72
CA MET A 1 -19.68 -20.48 12.00
C MET A 1 -19.06 -21.78 11.50
N SER A 2 -18.77 -21.85 10.21
CA SER A 2 -17.97 -22.87 9.56
C SER A 2 -16.60 -22.27 9.26
N CYS A 3 -15.54 -22.98 9.61
CA CYS A 3 -14.17 -22.59 9.32
C CYS A 3 -13.46 -23.77 8.64
N GLN A 4 -12.96 -23.56 7.43
CA GLN A 4 -12.21 -24.56 6.69
C GLN A 4 -10.79 -24.07 6.48
N ILE A 5 -9.80 -24.85 6.93
CA ILE A 5 -8.40 -24.61 6.60
C ILE A 5 -8.15 -25.12 5.18
N VAL A 6 -7.49 -24.29 4.38
CA VAL A 6 -7.01 -24.58 3.03
C VAL A 6 -5.51 -24.26 2.96
N ARG A 7 -4.78 -24.89 2.05
CA ARG A 7 -3.33 -24.77 1.96
C ARG A 7 -2.81 -24.91 0.53
N SER A 8 -1.62 -24.37 0.33
CA SER A 8 -0.77 -24.65 -0.83
C SER A 8 0.41 -25.46 -0.31
N CYS A 9 0.55 -26.70 -0.76
CA CYS A 9 1.70 -27.54 -0.38
C CYS A 9 1.97 -28.65 -1.39
N ALA A 10 3.22 -29.07 -1.45
CA ALA A 10 3.66 -30.23 -2.21
C ALA A 10 4.67 -31.06 -1.42
N ASN A 11 5.11 -32.16 -2.01
CA ASN A 11 5.97 -33.15 -1.36
C ASN A 11 7.24 -32.54 -0.75
N TRP A 12 7.84 -31.54 -1.42
CA TRP A 12 9.05 -30.88 -0.95
C TRP A 12 8.84 -30.08 0.35
N SER A 13 7.65 -29.51 0.54
CA SER A 13 7.34 -28.59 1.64
C SER A 13 6.97 -29.30 2.94
N ASN A 14 6.16 -30.36 2.89
CA ASN A 14 5.70 -31.08 4.08
C ASN A 14 5.42 -32.59 3.86
N GLY A 15 5.83 -33.15 2.71
CA GLY A 15 5.61 -34.57 2.37
C GLY A 15 4.19 -34.94 1.91
N SER A 16 3.28 -33.96 1.75
CA SER A 16 1.94 -34.21 1.20
C SER A 16 1.95 -34.25 -0.34
N PRO A 17 0.99 -34.93 -0.99
CA PRO A 17 0.71 -34.72 -2.41
C PRO A 17 0.44 -33.24 -2.72
N LEU A 18 0.59 -32.86 -3.99
CA LEU A 18 0.29 -31.51 -4.46
C LEU A 18 -1.15 -31.12 -4.06
N GLU A 19 -1.27 -29.99 -3.37
CA GLU A 19 -2.53 -29.39 -2.96
C GLU A 19 -2.47 -27.89 -3.23
N HIS A 20 -3.51 -27.37 -3.88
CA HIS A 20 -3.72 -25.96 -4.18
C HIS A 20 -5.14 -25.54 -3.76
N SER A 21 -5.59 -26.01 -2.59
CA SER A 21 -6.95 -25.82 -2.10
C SER A 21 -7.27 -24.34 -1.80
N ILE A 22 -6.24 -23.50 -1.61
CA ILE A 22 -6.38 -22.05 -1.54
C ILE A 22 -6.88 -21.48 -2.88
N ALA A 23 -6.20 -21.80 -3.99
CA ALA A 23 -6.58 -21.31 -5.31
C ALA A 23 -7.98 -21.78 -5.72
N ASP A 24 -8.30 -23.03 -5.39
CA ASP A 24 -9.62 -23.61 -5.62
C ASP A 24 -10.70 -22.84 -4.84
N ALA A 25 -10.45 -22.53 -3.56
CA ALA A 25 -11.35 -21.75 -2.73
C ALA A 25 -11.55 -20.33 -3.27
N TYR A 26 -10.47 -19.62 -3.62
CA TYR A 26 -10.54 -18.29 -4.23
C TYR A 26 -11.41 -18.31 -5.50
N CYS A 27 -11.13 -19.23 -6.43
CA CYS A 27 -11.86 -19.33 -7.68
C CYS A 27 -13.34 -19.70 -7.45
N ALA A 28 -13.62 -20.65 -6.56
CA ALA A 28 -14.99 -21.06 -6.26
C ALA A 28 -15.81 -19.92 -5.63
N ILE A 29 -15.24 -19.20 -4.65
CA ILE A 29 -15.93 -18.09 -3.99
C ILE A 29 -16.19 -16.95 -4.97
N ILE A 30 -15.22 -16.59 -5.81
CA ILE A 30 -15.41 -15.55 -6.84
C ILE A 30 -16.50 -15.95 -7.82
N ARG A 31 -16.46 -17.18 -8.37
CA ARG A 31 -17.49 -17.67 -9.30
C ARG A 31 -18.88 -17.71 -8.68
N ASN A 32 -18.98 -18.04 -7.40
CA ASN A 32 -20.27 -18.19 -6.72
C ASN A 32 -20.80 -16.88 -6.11
N SER A 33 -19.98 -15.84 -6.00
CA SER A 33 -20.41 -14.54 -5.50
C SER A 33 -21.60 -13.96 -6.28
N GLU A 34 -22.49 -13.26 -5.59
CA GLU A 34 -23.75 -12.73 -6.13
C GLU A 34 -23.65 -11.24 -6.44
N HIS A 35 -22.97 -10.46 -5.61
CA HIS A 35 -23.09 -9.00 -5.60
C HIS A 35 -21.75 -8.27 -5.53
N PHE A 36 -20.87 -8.66 -4.62
CA PHE A 36 -19.71 -7.87 -4.27
C PHE A 36 -18.55 -8.72 -3.80
N VAL A 37 -17.34 -8.41 -4.28
CA VAL A 37 -16.09 -8.98 -3.79
C VAL A 37 -15.13 -7.87 -3.42
N TYR A 38 -14.54 -7.96 -2.24
CA TYR A 38 -13.47 -7.09 -1.78
C TYR A 38 -12.19 -7.91 -1.58
N ILE A 39 -11.07 -7.40 -2.06
CA ILE A 39 -9.76 -8.05 -1.97
C ILE A 39 -8.76 -7.03 -1.43
N GLU A 40 -8.04 -7.38 -0.37
CA GLU A 40 -6.73 -6.78 -0.10
C GLU A 40 -5.65 -7.84 -0.27
N ASN A 41 -4.68 -7.58 -1.15
CA ASN A 41 -3.58 -8.51 -1.36
C ASN A 41 -2.27 -7.76 -1.58
N GLN A 42 -1.14 -8.39 -1.25
CA GLN A 42 0.19 -7.82 -1.49
C GLN A 42 0.58 -7.87 -2.98
N PHE A 43 0.16 -8.93 -3.68
CA PHE A 43 0.39 -9.09 -5.11
C PHE A 43 -0.92 -9.35 -5.83
N PHE A 44 -0.98 -8.94 -7.10
CA PHE A 44 -2.10 -9.22 -7.99
C PHE A 44 -1.58 -9.66 -9.37
N ILE A 45 -0.99 -10.86 -9.40
CA ILE A 45 -0.43 -11.51 -10.58
C ILE A 45 -1.27 -12.75 -10.89
N THR A 46 -2.03 -12.71 -11.97
CA THR A 46 -2.97 -13.77 -12.31
C THR A 46 -3.27 -13.82 -13.80
N SER A 47 -3.75 -14.98 -14.26
CA SER A 47 -4.04 -15.24 -15.65
C SER A 47 -5.55 -15.40 -15.91
N THR A 48 -6.01 -14.85 -17.02
CA THR A 48 -7.35 -15.03 -17.60
C THR A 48 -7.42 -16.21 -18.55
N GLY A 49 -6.29 -16.83 -18.91
CA GLY A 49 -6.20 -17.90 -19.90
C GLY A 49 -4.77 -18.31 -20.25
N GLU A 50 -4.61 -19.38 -21.03
CA GLU A 50 -3.28 -19.93 -21.36
C GLU A 50 -2.36 -18.96 -22.12
N SER A 51 -2.89 -17.89 -22.72
CA SER A 51 -2.09 -16.91 -23.48
C SER A 51 -1.25 -15.96 -22.61
N GLN A 52 -1.46 -15.92 -21.29
CA GLN A 52 -0.71 -15.05 -20.36
C GLN A 52 0.45 -15.79 -19.71
N HIS A 53 1.37 -16.31 -20.52
CA HIS A 53 2.62 -16.86 -20.01
C HIS A 53 3.50 -15.76 -19.37
N PRO A 54 4.29 -16.09 -18.34
CA PRO A 54 4.42 -17.41 -17.70
C PRO A 54 3.40 -17.70 -16.58
N VAL A 55 2.47 -16.79 -16.29
CA VAL A 55 1.48 -16.88 -15.20
C VAL A 55 0.41 -17.95 -15.47
N LYS A 56 0.18 -18.84 -14.50
CA LYS A 56 -0.67 -20.05 -14.66
C LYS A 56 -1.94 -20.03 -13.82
N ASN A 57 -1.92 -19.42 -12.63
CA ASN A 57 -3.08 -19.42 -11.73
C ASN A 57 -4.31 -18.78 -12.39
N LYS A 58 -5.51 -19.32 -12.14
CA LYS A 58 -6.75 -18.99 -12.87
C LYS A 58 -7.72 -18.11 -12.09
N ILE A 59 -7.20 -17.32 -11.15
CA ILE A 59 -8.02 -16.41 -10.34
C ILE A 59 -8.55 -15.26 -11.21
N GLY A 60 -7.73 -14.72 -12.13
CA GLY A 60 -8.13 -13.72 -13.12
C GLY A 60 -9.21 -14.24 -14.06
N ALA A 61 -9.11 -15.51 -14.48
CA ALA A 61 -10.15 -16.16 -15.27
C ALA A 61 -11.49 -16.26 -14.50
N ALA A 62 -11.45 -16.63 -13.21
CA ALA A 62 -12.64 -16.66 -12.37
C ALA A 62 -13.27 -15.26 -12.19
N ILE A 63 -12.44 -14.21 -12.06
CA ILE A 63 -12.89 -12.81 -12.00
C ILE A 63 -13.60 -12.41 -13.30
N VAL A 64 -12.97 -12.65 -14.45
CA VAL A 64 -13.54 -12.33 -15.77
C VAL A 64 -14.84 -13.07 -15.99
N GLU A 65 -14.87 -14.39 -15.74
CA GLU A 65 -16.06 -15.22 -15.87
C GLU A 65 -17.22 -14.65 -15.04
N ARG A 66 -16.94 -14.32 -13.77
CA ARG A 66 -17.94 -13.77 -12.87
C ARG A 66 -18.44 -12.40 -13.33
N ILE A 67 -17.55 -11.50 -13.72
CA ILE A 67 -17.94 -10.16 -14.18
C ILE A 67 -18.78 -10.25 -15.45
N LEU A 68 -18.35 -11.03 -16.45
CA LEU A 68 -19.09 -11.19 -17.70
C LEU A 68 -20.48 -11.81 -17.47
N ARG A 69 -20.62 -12.73 -16.50
CA ARG A 69 -21.93 -13.24 -16.08
C ARG A 69 -22.84 -12.14 -15.56
N ALA A 70 -22.35 -11.24 -14.71
CA ALA A 70 -23.13 -10.11 -14.21
C ALA A 70 -23.48 -9.12 -15.32
N ALA A 71 -22.48 -8.75 -16.13
CA ALA A 71 -22.61 -7.74 -17.17
C ALA A 71 -23.63 -8.15 -18.24
N ARG A 72 -23.56 -9.40 -18.73
CA ARG A 72 -24.53 -9.96 -19.68
C ARG A 72 -25.93 -10.08 -19.09
N ALA A 73 -26.05 -10.23 -17.78
CA ALA A 73 -27.33 -10.27 -17.07
C ALA A 73 -27.84 -8.88 -16.65
N GLY A 74 -27.11 -7.79 -16.94
CA GLY A 74 -27.45 -6.44 -16.49
C GLY A 74 -27.46 -6.28 -14.97
N GLN A 75 -26.68 -7.08 -14.25
CA GLN A 75 -26.61 -7.07 -12.79
C GLN A 75 -25.55 -6.11 -12.31
N LYS A 76 -25.90 -5.27 -11.31
CA LYS A 76 -24.92 -4.48 -10.58
C LYS A 76 -24.05 -5.43 -9.74
N TYR A 77 -22.78 -5.51 -10.11
CA TYR A 77 -21.77 -6.34 -9.46
C TYR A 77 -20.46 -5.57 -9.41
N LYS A 78 -19.73 -5.65 -8.29
CA LYS A 78 -18.49 -4.89 -8.12
C LYS A 78 -17.42 -5.72 -7.43
N ILE A 79 -16.19 -5.62 -7.94
CA ILE A 79 -14.97 -6.06 -7.29
C ILE A 79 -14.13 -4.83 -6.95
N VAL A 80 -13.73 -4.72 -5.70
CA VAL A 80 -12.79 -3.70 -5.23
C VAL A 80 -11.52 -4.40 -4.78
N VAL A 81 -10.39 -3.98 -5.36
CA VAL A 81 -9.07 -4.53 -5.07
C VAL A 81 -8.19 -3.45 -4.48
N VAL A 82 -7.59 -3.72 -3.33
CA VAL A 82 -6.61 -2.84 -2.67
C VAL A 82 -5.27 -3.57 -2.61
N ILE A 83 -4.24 -2.98 -3.21
CA ILE A 83 -2.90 -3.55 -3.36
C ILE A 83 -1.86 -2.48 -3.02
N PRO A 84 -0.59 -2.81 -2.73
CA PRO A 84 0.43 -1.78 -2.57
C PRO A 84 0.67 -1.03 -3.88
N SER A 85 1.10 0.24 -3.78
CA SER A 85 1.37 1.07 -4.97
C SER A 85 2.65 0.61 -5.65
N VAL A 86 3.65 0.22 -4.86
CA VAL A 86 4.90 -0.39 -5.32
C VAL A 86 5.18 -1.65 -4.48
N PRO A 87 5.65 -2.76 -5.06
CA PRO A 87 6.15 -3.89 -4.28
C PRO A 87 7.33 -3.48 -3.37
N CYS A 88 7.38 -3.97 -2.12
CA CYS A 88 8.34 -3.54 -1.11
C CYS A 88 9.79 -3.95 -1.45
N PHE A 89 10.51 -3.08 -2.13
CA PHE A 89 11.95 -3.14 -2.35
C PHE A 89 12.54 -1.74 -2.20
N ALA A 90 13.69 -1.64 -1.54
CA ALA A 90 14.38 -0.37 -1.36
C ALA A 90 15.02 0.10 -2.68
N GLY A 91 14.99 1.41 -2.92
CA GLY A 91 15.67 2.04 -4.06
C GLY A 91 14.71 2.79 -4.99
N ASP A 92 15.29 3.59 -5.90
CA ASP A 92 14.52 4.24 -6.95
C ASP A 92 14.07 3.19 -7.98
N LEU A 93 12.86 3.33 -8.51
CA LEU A 93 12.33 2.42 -9.55
C LEU A 93 13.22 2.36 -10.79
N ARG A 94 14.07 3.35 -11.05
CA ARG A 94 15.01 3.32 -12.18
C ARG A 94 16.32 2.60 -11.87
N ASP A 95 16.66 2.40 -10.60
CA ASP A 95 17.93 1.76 -10.24
C ASP A 95 17.99 0.31 -10.75
N ASP A 96 19.20 -0.15 -11.08
CA ASP A 96 19.42 -1.52 -11.56
C ASP A 96 19.04 -2.56 -10.49
N GLU A 97 19.18 -2.19 -9.21
CA GLU A 97 18.84 -3.01 -8.05
C GLU A 97 17.32 -3.25 -7.90
N THR A 98 16.47 -2.45 -8.54
CA THR A 98 15.00 -2.56 -8.48
C THR A 98 14.39 -3.28 -9.68
N LEU A 99 15.20 -4.00 -10.49
CA LEU A 99 14.70 -4.80 -11.61
C LEU A 99 13.62 -5.81 -11.19
N GLY A 100 13.79 -6.47 -10.04
CA GLY A 100 12.77 -7.40 -9.52
C GLY A 100 11.45 -6.70 -9.18
N THR A 101 11.51 -5.49 -8.63
CA THR A 101 10.33 -4.64 -8.38
C THR A 101 9.60 -4.33 -9.67
N ARG A 102 10.37 -3.92 -10.69
CA ARG A 102 9.85 -3.59 -12.02
C ARG A 102 9.19 -4.79 -12.69
N ALA A 103 9.80 -5.98 -12.59
CA ALA A 103 9.22 -7.22 -13.10
C ALA A 103 7.87 -7.54 -12.45
N ILE A 104 7.79 -7.45 -11.11
CA ILE A 104 6.53 -7.67 -10.38
C ILE A 104 5.46 -6.65 -10.81
N MET A 105 5.83 -5.38 -10.93
CA MET A 105 4.91 -4.33 -11.40
C MET A 105 4.39 -4.63 -12.81
N GLU A 106 5.25 -5.07 -13.70
CA GLU A 106 4.87 -5.44 -15.07
C GLU A 106 3.89 -6.61 -15.10
N PHE A 107 4.18 -7.71 -14.39
CA PHE A 107 3.25 -8.84 -14.29
C PHE A 107 1.91 -8.44 -13.65
N GLN A 108 1.94 -7.54 -12.67
CA GLN A 108 0.73 -6.99 -12.05
C GLN A 108 -0.07 -6.16 -13.06
N TYR A 109 0.54 -5.25 -13.81
CA TYR A 109 -0.17 -4.51 -14.86
C TYR A 109 -0.68 -5.42 -15.98
N ASN A 110 0.09 -6.45 -16.36
CA ASN A 110 -0.34 -7.45 -17.34
C ASN A 110 -1.53 -8.28 -16.87
N SER A 111 -1.71 -8.43 -15.55
CA SER A 111 -2.90 -9.06 -14.96
C SER A 111 -4.10 -8.12 -14.95
N ILE A 112 -3.86 -6.81 -14.76
CA ILE A 112 -4.89 -5.78 -14.59
C ILE A 112 -5.38 -5.20 -15.91
N ASN A 113 -4.51 -4.53 -16.69
CA ASN A 113 -4.90 -3.72 -17.85
C ASN A 113 -3.94 -3.71 -19.04
N ARG A 114 -2.89 -4.55 -19.06
CA ARG A 114 -1.87 -4.58 -20.13
C ARG A 114 -1.64 -6.00 -20.69
N GLY A 115 -0.94 -6.09 -21.82
CA GLY A 115 -0.52 -7.37 -22.40
C GLY A 115 -1.56 -8.05 -23.31
N GLY A 116 -2.65 -7.37 -23.67
CA GLY A 116 -3.67 -7.87 -24.62
C GLY A 116 -4.63 -8.91 -24.04
N HIS A 117 -4.35 -9.47 -22.86
CA HIS A 117 -5.11 -10.54 -22.24
C HIS A 117 -5.42 -10.27 -20.77
N SER A 118 -5.19 -9.05 -20.28
CA SER A 118 -5.52 -8.70 -18.90
C SER A 118 -7.03 -8.77 -18.60
N ILE A 119 -7.39 -8.77 -17.32
CA ILE A 119 -8.79 -8.76 -16.87
C ILE A 119 -9.58 -7.64 -17.54
N MET A 120 -9.06 -6.41 -17.52
CA MET A 120 -9.77 -5.26 -18.08
C MET A 120 -9.89 -5.34 -19.60
N GLU A 121 -8.86 -5.80 -20.31
CA GLU A 121 -8.89 -5.95 -21.77
C GLU A 121 -9.87 -7.04 -22.21
N VAL A 122 -9.92 -8.18 -21.51
CA VAL A 122 -10.86 -9.27 -21.84
C VAL A 122 -12.31 -8.81 -21.63
N ILE A 123 -12.61 -8.10 -20.54
CA ILE A 123 -13.95 -7.54 -20.31
C ILE A 123 -14.31 -6.51 -21.40
N ALA A 124 -13.36 -5.64 -21.77
CA ALA A 124 -13.57 -4.63 -22.81
C ALA A 124 -13.84 -5.25 -24.19
N LYS A 125 -13.12 -6.33 -24.55
CA LYS A 125 -13.33 -7.07 -25.81
C LYS A 125 -14.73 -7.67 -25.93
N GLU A 126 -15.37 -7.98 -24.80
CA GLU A 126 -16.76 -8.45 -24.74
C GLU A 126 -17.80 -7.32 -24.81
N GLY A 127 -17.36 -6.07 -24.95
CA GLY A 127 -18.23 -4.90 -25.12
C GLY A 127 -18.71 -4.26 -23.82
N PHE A 128 -18.08 -4.56 -22.68
CA PHE A 128 -18.43 -3.98 -21.38
C PHE A 128 -17.31 -3.08 -20.85
N ASN A 129 -17.68 -2.02 -20.13
CA ASN A 129 -16.70 -1.16 -19.48
C ASN A 129 -16.17 -1.84 -18.20
N PRO A 130 -14.89 -2.26 -18.13
CA PRO A 130 -14.35 -2.94 -16.96
C PRO A 130 -14.44 -2.10 -15.68
N MET A 131 -14.31 -0.77 -15.77
CA MET A 131 -14.32 0.13 -14.61
C MET A 131 -15.67 0.15 -13.89
N GLU A 132 -16.75 -0.29 -14.52
CA GLU A 132 -18.05 -0.47 -13.87
C GLU A 132 -18.02 -1.64 -12.88
N TYR A 133 -17.25 -2.68 -13.17
CA TYR A 133 -17.28 -3.96 -12.45
C TYR A 133 -16.05 -4.24 -11.59
N ILE A 134 -14.86 -3.73 -11.93
CA ILE A 134 -13.65 -3.92 -11.14
C ILE A 134 -12.86 -2.62 -11.04
N ARG A 135 -12.38 -2.28 -9.84
CA ARG A 135 -11.50 -1.13 -9.62
C ARG A 135 -10.37 -1.48 -8.64
N PHE A 136 -9.22 -0.85 -8.88
CA PHE A 136 -7.98 -1.04 -8.11
C PHE A 136 -7.63 0.25 -7.37
N TYR A 137 -7.11 0.10 -6.16
CA TYR A 137 -6.74 1.19 -5.27
C TYR A 137 -5.45 0.84 -4.52
N ASN A 138 -4.77 1.87 -4.04
CA ASN A 138 -3.68 1.73 -3.08
C ASN A 138 -4.03 2.47 -1.78
N LEU A 139 -3.11 2.42 -0.81
CA LEU A 139 -3.21 3.17 0.42
C LEU A 139 -1.98 4.08 0.59
N ARG A 140 -2.19 5.32 1.01
CA ARG A 140 -1.15 6.31 1.30
C ARG A 140 -1.62 7.23 2.41
N ASN A 141 -0.71 7.71 3.24
CA ASN A 141 -1.00 8.71 4.26
C ASN A 141 0.03 9.84 4.23
N TYR A 142 -0.20 10.86 5.06
CA TYR A 142 0.81 11.85 5.41
C TYR A 142 0.98 11.90 6.92
N ASP A 143 2.13 12.42 7.34
CA ASP A 143 2.36 12.81 8.72
C ASP A 143 3.31 14.01 8.77
N ARG A 144 3.71 14.42 9.97
CA ARG A 144 4.69 15.48 10.20
C ARG A 144 5.77 14.96 11.12
N ILE A 145 7.01 14.85 10.64
CA ILE A 145 8.15 14.40 11.46
C ILE A 145 8.83 15.63 12.07
N ASN A 146 8.60 15.85 13.36
CA ASN A 146 9.19 16.96 14.12
C ASN A 146 10.58 16.63 14.69
N ASN A 147 11.54 16.28 13.82
CA ASN A 147 12.88 15.86 14.25
C ASN A 147 13.94 16.96 14.20
N GLY A 148 13.64 18.11 13.58
CA GLY A 148 14.65 19.15 13.30
C GLY A 148 15.38 19.66 14.55
N GLY A 149 14.64 19.96 15.62
CA GLY A 149 15.24 20.50 16.86
C GLY A 149 16.06 19.46 17.64
N THR A 150 15.50 18.27 17.85
CA THR A 150 16.14 17.20 18.63
C THR A 150 17.36 16.61 17.91
N MET A 151 17.25 16.36 16.59
CA MET A 151 18.36 15.84 15.81
C MET A 151 19.49 16.86 15.69
N ALA A 152 19.18 18.12 15.37
CA ALA A 152 20.21 19.16 15.26
C ALA A 152 20.97 19.37 16.59
N ALA A 153 20.26 19.33 17.72
CA ALA A 153 20.88 19.40 19.03
C ALA A 153 21.74 18.16 19.35
N ALA A 154 21.26 16.96 19.01
CA ALA A 154 22.01 15.72 19.19
C ALA A 154 23.28 15.69 18.32
N GLU A 155 23.21 16.14 17.07
CA GLU A 155 24.38 16.28 16.18
C GLU A 155 25.36 17.32 16.71
N GLN A 156 24.88 18.49 17.15
CA GLN A 156 25.71 19.54 17.71
C GLN A 156 26.42 19.10 19.00
N GLN A 157 25.72 18.34 19.86
CA GLN A 157 26.25 17.88 21.14
C GLN A 157 27.19 16.68 21.00
N SER A 158 26.87 15.74 20.10
CA SER A 158 27.70 14.55 19.87
C SER A 158 28.87 14.83 18.94
N GLY A 159 28.78 15.86 18.08
CA GLY A 159 29.70 16.07 16.96
C GLY A 159 29.57 15.01 15.86
N VAL A 160 28.54 14.16 15.93
CA VAL A 160 28.30 13.05 15.01
C VAL A 160 27.03 13.34 14.23
N ASN A 161 27.14 13.34 12.90
CA ASN A 161 25.98 13.43 12.02
C ASN A 161 25.16 12.14 12.08
N TYR A 162 23.83 12.25 12.09
CA TYR A 162 22.90 11.13 12.23
C TYR A 162 23.07 10.10 11.11
N GLU A 163 23.17 10.51 9.84
CA GLU A 163 23.31 9.57 8.73
C GLU A 163 24.60 8.75 8.88
N HIS A 164 25.68 9.38 9.36
CA HIS A 164 26.93 8.68 9.60
C HIS A 164 26.81 7.68 10.75
N ALA A 165 26.17 8.09 11.86
CA ALA A 165 25.88 7.21 12.99
C ALA A 165 25.01 6.00 12.58
N GLN A 166 23.95 6.24 11.82
CA GLN A 166 23.05 5.20 11.32
C GLN A 166 23.77 4.23 10.39
N ARG A 167 24.44 4.72 9.34
CA ARG A 167 25.14 3.85 8.37
C ARG A 167 26.17 2.94 9.05
N GLN A 168 26.87 3.46 10.04
CA GLN A 168 27.87 2.70 10.79
C GLN A 168 27.24 1.62 11.69
N TYR A 169 26.08 1.90 12.27
CA TYR A 169 25.31 0.90 13.01
C TYR A 169 24.75 -0.19 12.09
N ASP A 170 24.18 0.20 10.95
CA ASP A 170 23.60 -0.73 9.97
C ASP A 170 24.66 -1.66 9.40
N MET A 171 25.85 -1.15 9.06
CA MET A 171 27.00 -1.96 8.62
C MET A 171 27.44 -3.03 9.64
N ASN A 172 27.24 -2.78 10.94
CA ASN A 172 27.65 -3.70 12.00
C ASN A 172 26.54 -4.69 12.40
N THR A 173 25.28 -4.28 12.28
CA THR A 173 24.11 -5.02 12.79
C THR A 173 23.45 -5.86 11.71
N ALA A 174 23.47 -5.42 10.45
CA ALA A 174 22.97 -6.20 9.33
C ALA A 174 23.89 -7.41 9.06
N GLY A 175 23.34 -8.62 9.17
CA GLY A 175 23.98 -9.82 8.64
C GLY A 175 24.05 -9.82 7.11
N PRO A 176 24.75 -10.79 6.48
CA PRO A 176 24.67 -10.98 5.05
C PRO A 176 23.21 -11.29 4.69
N GLY A 177 22.51 -10.29 4.12
CA GLY A 177 21.06 -10.32 3.87
C GLY A 177 20.29 -9.06 4.27
N GLY A 178 20.90 -8.10 4.99
CA GLY A 178 20.32 -6.76 5.15
C GLY A 178 20.70 -5.83 4.00
N TYR A 179 19.87 -4.82 3.75
CA TYR A 179 19.96 -3.78 2.70
C TYR A 179 21.19 -2.84 2.79
N ALA A 180 22.33 -3.32 3.30
CA ALA A 180 23.59 -2.58 3.32
C ALA A 180 24.47 -3.04 2.14
N PRO A 181 25.20 -2.14 1.46
CA PRO A 181 26.16 -2.51 0.42
C PRO A 181 27.14 -3.53 0.97
N SER A 182 27.53 -4.53 0.17
CA SER A 182 28.43 -5.60 0.59
C SER A 182 29.81 -5.06 0.95
N THR A 183 30.00 -4.60 2.18
CA THR A 183 31.31 -4.22 2.71
C THR A 183 31.66 -5.11 3.88
N THR A 184 32.90 -5.61 3.83
CA THR A 184 33.53 -6.49 4.81
C THR A 184 33.35 -5.97 6.24
N ARG A 185 32.81 -6.79 7.14
CA ARG A 185 32.75 -6.49 8.58
C ARG A 185 34.14 -6.06 9.06
N SER A 186 34.22 -4.86 9.64
CA SER A 186 35.46 -4.37 10.25
C SER A 186 35.70 -5.14 11.56
N ASN A 187 36.94 -5.61 11.80
CA ASN A 187 37.33 -6.27 13.05
C ASN A 187 37.49 -5.28 14.24
N PHE A 188 37.16 -4.00 14.05
CA PHE A 188 37.23 -2.95 15.08
C PHE A 188 35.82 -2.52 15.49
N ASP A 189 35.62 -2.24 16.78
CA ASP A 189 34.36 -1.72 17.31
C ASP A 189 34.15 -0.29 16.80
N THR A 190 33.34 -0.17 15.76
CA THR A 190 32.94 1.09 15.14
C THR A 190 31.58 1.59 15.65
N SER A 191 31.02 1.01 16.72
CA SER A 191 29.71 1.42 17.28
C SER A 191 29.76 2.73 18.08
N ALA A 192 30.96 3.25 18.38
CA ALA A 192 31.15 4.41 19.25
C ALA A 192 30.42 5.69 18.78
N PRO A 193 30.42 6.08 17.48
CA PRO A 193 29.72 7.28 17.04
C PRO A 193 28.19 7.14 17.14
N PHE A 194 27.64 5.95 16.86
CA PHE A 194 26.21 5.68 17.06
C PHE A 194 25.82 5.75 18.53
N GLN A 195 26.59 5.14 19.43
CA GLN A 195 26.33 5.22 20.87
C GLN A 195 26.46 6.66 21.39
N GLN A 196 27.42 7.44 20.89
CA GLN A 196 27.59 8.85 21.24
C GLN A 196 26.39 9.69 20.79
N TYR A 197 25.92 9.49 19.55
CA TYR A 197 24.71 10.14 19.05
C TYR A 197 23.49 9.76 19.91
N GLN A 198 23.28 8.47 20.16
CA GLN A 198 22.15 7.96 20.93
C GLN A 198 22.15 8.50 22.37
N GLN A 199 23.32 8.58 23.02
CA GLN A 199 23.45 9.17 24.35
C GLN A 199 23.16 10.68 24.36
N ALA A 200 23.53 11.42 23.31
CA ALA A 200 23.19 12.83 23.19
C ALA A 200 21.67 13.03 22.98
N ALA A 201 21.08 12.26 22.06
CA ALA A 201 19.65 12.27 21.79
C ALA A 201 18.81 11.96 23.05
N HIS A 202 19.19 10.94 23.83
CA HIS A 202 18.49 10.60 25.08
C HIS A 202 18.58 11.68 26.16
N ARG A 203 19.71 12.43 26.25
CA ARG A 203 19.82 13.55 27.21
C ARG A 203 18.93 14.72 26.82
N PHE A 204 18.67 14.91 25.52
CA PHE A 204 17.81 15.98 25.02
C PHE A 204 16.32 15.64 25.17
N GLN A 205 15.95 14.36 24.99
CA GLN A 205 14.59 13.86 25.28
C GLN A 205 14.16 14.13 26.73
N GLY A 206 15.09 14.12 27.69
CA GLY A 206 14.78 14.31 29.11
C GLY A 206 14.68 15.75 29.60
N SER A 207 15.10 16.77 28.82
CA SER A 207 15.27 18.13 29.34
C SER A 207 14.44 19.23 28.67
N HIS A 208 14.08 19.13 27.38
CA HIS A 208 13.27 20.15 26.67
C HIS A 208 12.24 19.58 25.66
N ALA A 209 12.13 18.26 25.52
CA ALA A 209 11.13 17.65 24.64
C ALA A 209 9.78 17.54 25.36
N SER A 210 8.98 18.62 25.37
CA SER A 210 7.54 18.40 25.43
C SER A 210 7.17 17.70 24.12
N THR A 211 7.02 16.37 24.13
CA THR A 211 6.42 15.66 23.00
C THR A 211 5.05 16.27 22.79
N SER A 212 4.94 17.10 21.75
CA SER A 212 3.68 17.74 21.44
C SER A 212 2.79 16.64 20.90
N ARG A 213 1.49 16.66 21.24
CA ARG A 213 0.53 15.76 20.57
C ARG A 213 0.52 15.94 19.04
N TRP A 214 1.16 17.02 18.56
CA TRP A 214 1.30 17.41 17.15
C TRP A 214 2.62 16.95 16.52
N ASP A 215 3.40 16.12 17.20
CA ASP A 215 4.54 15.41 16.60
C ASP A 215 4.09 14.32 15.62
N SER A 216 2.81 13.93 15.67
CA SER A 216 2.09 13.30 14.56
C SER A 216 0.81 14.10 14.31
N VAL A 217 0.43 14.20 13.05
CA VAL A 217 -0.82 14.83 12.59
C VAL A 217 -1.73 13.83 11.89
N SER A 218 -1.41 12.54 11.99
CA SER A 218 -2.19 11.45 11.38
C SER A 218 -3.66 11.44 11.79
N GLU A 219 -4.00 11.99 12.96
CA GLU A 219 -5.40 12.15 13.37
C GLU A 219 -6.19 13.09 12.45
N CYS A 220 -5.56 14.03 11.74
CA CYS A 220 -6.26 15.09 11.00
C CYS A 220 -7.09 14.58 9.80
N TYR A 221 -6.73 13.41 9.26
CA TYR A 221 -7.48 12.76 8.18
C TYR A 221 -8.48 11.69 8.69
N MET A 222 -8.61 11.52 10.00
CA MET A 222 -9.49 10.55 10.67
C MET A 222 -10.80 11.21 11.16
N LEU A 223 -11.77 10.38 11.60
CA LEU A 223 -13.06 10.86 12.08
C LEU A 223 -12.92 11.63 13.39
N GLY A 224 -13.36 12.89 13.40
CA GLY A 224 -13.31 13.71 14.62
C GLY A 224 -11.90 14.16 15.02
N GLY A 225 -10.89 13.93 14.17
CA GLY A 225 -9.57 14.52 14.35
C GLY A 225 -9.57 16.03 14.11
N GLU A 226 -8.51 16.69 14.56
CA GLU A 226 -8.36 18.14 14.39
C GLU A 226 -8.19 18.54 12.92
N ASP A 227 -8.58 19.76 12.58
CA ASP A 227 -8.28 20.33 11.27
C ASP A 227 -6.79 20.69 11.19
N ILE A 228 -6.07 20.09 10.24
CA ILE A 228 -4.63 20.33 10.04
C ILE A 228 -4.27 21.82 9.92
N ARG A 229 -5.20 22.66 9.46
CA ARG A 229 -5.01 24.12 9.34
C ARG A 229 -4.90 24.83 10.69
N LYS A 230 -5.39 24.21 11.76
CA LYS A 230 -5.35 24.72 13.14
C LYS A 230 -4.21 24.11 13.95
N VAL A 231 -3.54 23.08 13.43
CA VAL A 231 -2.44 22.42 14.12
C VAL A 231 -1.26 23.41 14.22
N PRO A 232 -0.75 23.68 15.44
CA PRO A 232 0.34 24.62 15.64
C PRO A 232 1.69 24.04 15.19
N TRP A 233 2.65 24.93 15.00
CA TRP A 233 4.05 24.63 14.77
C TRP A 233 4.90 25.52 15.67
N ASP A 234 5.68 24.87 16.52
CA ASP A 234 6.52 25.55 17.51
C ASP A 234 7.95 25.84 17.00
N GLY A 235 8.28 25.35 15.80
CA GLY A 235 9.57 25.57 15.15
C GLY A 235 9.64 26.84 14.29
N HIS A 236 10.76 27.04 13.58
CA HIS A 236 10.89 28.14 12.61
C HIS A 236 9.81 28.00 11.51
N PRO A 237 9.09 29.06 11.11
CA PRO A 237 7.99 28.96 10.13
C PRO A 237 8.38 28.26 8.82
N ASP A 238 9.61 28.47 8.36
CA ASP A 238 10.13 27.86 7.13
C ASP A 238 10.42 26.36 7.27
N ALA A 239 10.51 25.83 8.49
CA ALA A 239 10.82 24.42 8.75
C ALA A 239 9.57 23.53 8.83
N GLU A 240 8.37 24.11 8.93
CA GLU A 240 7.14 23.30 9.01
C GLU A 240 6.90 22.53 7.72
N ILE A 241 7.09 23.18 6.57
CA ILE A 241 6.86 22.57 5.27
C ILE A 241 7.76 21.35 5.04
N ASP A 242 9.02 21.44 5.48
CA ASP A 242 10.01 20.37 5.36
C ASP A 242 9.73 19.22 6.33
N ALA A 243 8.87 19.41 7.34
CA ALA A 243 8.50 18.38 8.30
C ALA A 243 7.37 17.48 7.79
N PHE A 244 6.58 17.93 6.81
CA PHE A 244 5.52 17.10 6.23
C PHE A 244 6.10 16.00 5.36
N VAL A 245 5.64 14.78 5.59
CA VAL A 245 6.06 13.59 4.87
C VAL A 245 4.85 12.77 4.44
N SER A 246 5.00 11.96 3.40
CA SER A 246 4.01 10.99 2.96
C SER A 246 4.69 9.71 2.52
N GLU A 247 4.09 8.57 2.86
CA GLU A 247 4.51 7.26 2.38
C GLU A 247 3.28 6.38 2.07
N GLU A 248 3.47 5.40 1.18
CA GLU A 248 2.46 4.37 0.98
C GLU A 248 2.22 3.60 2.29
N LEU A 249 0.98 3.19 2.50
CA LEU A 249 0.67 2.20 3.52
C LEU A 249 0.73 0.84 2.86
N TYR A 250 1.82 0.13 3.11
CA TYR A 250 2.10 -1.14 2.44
C TYR A 250 1.04 -2.20 2.77
N VAL A 251 0.25 -2.57 1.75
CA VAL A 251 -0.82 -3.56 1.88
C VAL A 251 -0.20 -4.95 1.87
N HIS A 252 0.07 -5.50 3.06
CA HIS A 252 0.60 -6.87 3.21
C HIS A 252 -0.51 -7.91 3.45
N SER A 253 -1.76 -7.48 3.61
CA SER A 253 -2.95 -8.33 3.74
C SER A 253 -3.00 -9.42 2.66
N LYS A 254 -3.62 -10.56 2.96
CA LYS A 254 -4.13 -11.52 1.96
C LYS A 254 -5.54 -11.94 2.37
N VAL A 255 -6.50 -11.05 2.13
CA VAL A 255 -7.90 -11.20 2.52
C VAL A 255 -8.83 -11.00 1.33
N MET A 256 -9.85 -11.84 1.23
CA MET A 256 -10.97 -11.66 0.31
C MET A 256 -12.29 -11.79 1.07
N ILE A 257 -13.25 -10.92 0.77
CA ILE A 257 -14.58 -10.92 1.35
C ILE A 257 -15.59 -10.94 0.22
N ALA A 258 -16.51 -11.91 0.22
CA ALA A 258 -17.58 -12.03 -0.76
C ALA A 258 -18.95 -11.85 -0.10
N ASP A 259 -19.75 -10.94 -0.65
CA ASP A 259 -21.17 -10.68 -0.34
C ASP A 259 -21.50 -10.42 1.14
N ASP A 260 -20.53 -9.95 1.93
CA ASP A 260 -20.59 -9.88 3.39
C ASP A 260 -20.98 -11.23 4.04
N ARG A 261 -20.60 -12.36 3.44
CA ARG A 261 -20.93 -13.73 3.93
C ARG A 261 -19.73 -14.65 4.09
N VAL A 262 -18.76 -14.55 3.17
CA VAL A 262 -17.61 -15.45 3.14
C VAL A 262 -16.33 -14.63 3.23
N VAL A 263 -15.39 -15.06 4.06
CA VAL A 263 -14.05 -14.47 4.15
C VAL A 263 -13.01 -15.55 3.87
N VAL A 264 -12.01 -15.22 3.04
CA VAL A 264 -10.75 -15.95 2.96
C VAL A 264 -9.67 -15.08 3.56
N CYS A 265 -8.87 -15.60 4.48
CA CYS A 265 -7.75 -14.88 5.07
C CYS A 265 -6.58 -15.83 5.27
N GLY A 266 -5.35 -15.42 4.95
CA GLY A 266 -4.19 -16.29 5.10
C GLY A 266 -2.87 -15.64 4.72
N SER A 267 -1.92 -16.47 4.31
CA SER A 267 -0.58 -16.05 3.85
C SER A 267 -0.45 -15.98 2.32
N ALA A 268 -1.32 -16.65 1.57
CA ALA A 268 -1.20 -16.79 0.13
C ALA A 268 -1.49 -15.50 -0.65
N ASN A 269 -0.49 -15.02 -1.37
CA ASN A 269 -0.62 -13.92 -2.30
C ASN A 269 -1.37 -14.32 -3.58
N LEU A 270 -1.91 -13.37 -4.34
CA LEU A 270 -2.41 -13.66 -5.68
C LEU A 270 -1.25 -13.64 -6.67
N ASN A 271 -0.54 -14.76 -6.74
CA ASN A 271 0.59 -15.02 -7.63
C ASN A 271 0.78 -16.55 -7.77
N ASP A 272 1.52 -17.02 -8.77
CA ASP A 272 1.75 -18.46 -8.96
C ASP A 272 2.50 -19.08 -7.78
N ARG A 273 3.46 -18.34 -7.22
CA ARG A 273 4.24 -18.77 -6.05
C ARG A 273 3.38 -19.23 -4.87
N SER A 274 2.28 -18.54 -4.57
CA SER A 274 1.40 -18.89 -3.47
C SER A 274 0.23 -19.79 -3.89
N GLN A 275 -0.15 -19.80 -5.18
CA GLN A 275 -1.42 -20.40 -5.63
C GLN A 275 -1.30 -21.77 -6.28
N LEU A 276 -0.13 -22.15 -6.83
CA LEU A 276 0.01 -23.43 -7.55
C LEU A 276 0.26 -24.64 -6.65
N GLY A 277 0.70 -24.43 -5.41
CA GLY A 277 0.94 -25.51 -4.43
C GLY A 277 2.32 -26.16 -4.52
N ASP A 278 3.00 -26.09 -5.67
CA ASP A 278 4.33 -26.65 -5.91
C ASP A 278 5.48 -25.65 -5.67
N HIS A 279 5.15 -24.40 -5.36
CA HIS A 279 6.05 -23.35 -4.89
C HIS A 279 5.90 -23.17 -3.37
N ASP A 280 5.73 -21.95 -2.86
CA ASP A 280 5.72 -21.65 -1.42
C ASP A 280 4.60 -22.42 -0.69
N SER A 281 4.91 -22.86 0.53
CA SER A 281 3.90 -23.45 1.41
C SER A 281 3.05 -22.35 2.04
N GLU A 282 1.74 -22.40 1.83
CA GLU A 282 0.82 -21.37 2.30
C GLU A 282 -0.33 -21.97 3.11
N ILE A 283 -0.91 -21.15 3.99
CA ILE A 283 -2.10 -21.50 4.76
C ILE A 283 -3.13 -20.37 4.68
N ALA A 284 -4.40 -20.74 4.54
CA ALA A 284 -5.50 -19.81 4.67
C ALA A 284 -6.70 -20.49 5.34
N ILE A 285 -7.63 -19.66 5.80
CA ILE A 285 -8.90 -20.07 6.38
C ILE A 285 -10.05 -19.48 5.57
N VAL A 286 -11.01 -20.32 5.20
CA VAL A 286 -12.31 -19.91 4.68
C VAL A 286 -13.28 -19.87 5.85
N ILE A 287 -13.91 -18.71 6.06
CA ILE A 287 -14.80 -18.45 7.19
C ILE A 287 -16.19 -18.12 6.64
N GLU A 288 -17.17 -18.92 7.03
CA GLU A 288 -18.58 -18.69 6.79
C GLU A 288 -19.31 -18.57 8.14
N ASP A 289 -19.65 -17.35 8.52
CA ASP A 289 -20.42 -17.11 9.74
C ASP A 289 -21.92 -17.13 9.43
N PHE A 290 -22.69 -17.86 10.24
CA PHE A 290 -24.14 -18.00 10.07
C PHE A 290 -24.91 -17.06 11.01
N THR A 291 -24.21 -16.23 11.79
CA THR A 291 -24.84 -15.23 12.65
C THR A 291 -25.39 -14.09 11.78
N PRO A 292 -26.72 -13.92 11.67
CA PRO A 292 -27.29 -12.99 10.72
C PRO A 292 -27.14 -11.55 11.20
N VAL A 293 -26.86 -10.64 10.26
CA VAL A 293 -26.94 -9.19 10.43
C VAL A 293 -27.82 -8.61 9.33
N ALA A 294 -28.81 -7.80 9.73
CA ALA A 294 -29.61 -7.05 8.79
C ALA A 294 -28.75 -5.99 8.10
N SER A 295 -28.74 -6.01 6.77
CA SER A 295 -27.98 -5.08 5.93
C SER A 295 -28.80 -4.73 4.68
N SER A 296 -28.19 -4.01 3.75
CA SER A 296 -28.68 -3.86 2.39
C SER A 296 -27.57 -4.17 1.38
N MET A 297 -27.98 -4.54 0.18
CA MET A 297 -27.11 -4.80 -0.96
C MET A 297 -27.80 -4.28 -2.21
N ASN A 298 -27.19 -3.30 -2.87
CA ASN A 298 -27.79 -2.57 -3.99
C ASN A 298 -29.20 -2.03 -3.66
N GLY A 299 -29.35 -1.43 -2.48
CA GLY A 299 -30.59 -0.82 -1.99
C GLY A 299 -31.70 -1.82 -1.58
N LYS A 300 -31.45 -3.13 -1.69
CA LYS A 300 -32.41 -4.17 -1.29
C LYS A 300 -32.03 -4.76 0.07
N PRO A 301 -33.00 -5.21 0.89
CA PRO A 301 -32.70 -5.93 2.12
C PRO A 301 -31.78 -7.13 1.87
N TRP A 302 -30.73 -7.25 2.67
CA TRP A 302 -29.74 -8.32 2.59
C TRP A 302 -29.46 -8.89 3.98
N THR A 303 -29.38 -10.21 4.09
CA THR A 303 -28.90 -10.87 5.31
C THR A 303 -27.42 -11.17 5.12
N ALA A 304 -26.59 -10.38 5.80
CA ALA A 304 -25.15 -10.56 5.86
C ALA A 304 -24.77 -11.48 7.03
N SER A 305 -23.54 -11.96 7.03
CA SER A 305 -22.92 -12.62 8.18
C SER A 305 -22.27 -11.58 9.10
N ARG A 306 -22.31 -11.79 10.41
CA ARG A 306 -21.69 -10.88 11.38
C ARG A 306 -20.20 -10.73 11.11
N PHE A 307 -19.45 -11.81 11.00
CA PHE A 307 -17.99 -11.76 10.81
C PHE A 307 -17.56 -11.01 9.54
N ALA A 308 -18.10 -11.38 8.38
CA ALA A 308 -17.68 -10.76 7.12
C ALA A 308 -18.15 -9.30 7.03
N ALA A 309 -19.38 -8.99 7.49
CA ALA A 309 -19.89 -7.63 7.50
C ALA A 309 -19.09 -6.73 8.45
N SER A 310 -18.76 -7.16 9.67
CA SER A 310 -17.95 -6.35 10.58
C SER A 310 -16.57 -6.09 10.01
N LEU A 311 -15.90 -7.11 9.46
CA LEU A 311 -14.56 -6.96 8.88
C LEU A 311 -14.57 -5.98 7.70
N ARG A 312 -15.48 -6.17 6.75
CA ARG A 312 -15.56 -5.32 5.56
C ARG A 312 -15.96 -3.88 5.90
N ARG A 313 -16.88 -3.67 6.86
CA ARG A 313 -17.25 -2.33 7.34
C ARG A 313 -16.11 -1.65 8.07
N GLU A 314 -15.34 -2.39 8.88
CA GLU A 314 -14.18 -1.85 9.57
C GLU A 314 -13.09 -1.40 8.59
N LEU A 315 -12.74 -2.25 7.61
CA LEU A 315 -11.77 -1.91 6.56
C LEU A 315 -12.23 -0.70 5.73
N PHE A 316 -13.51 -0.66 5.33
CA PHE A 316 -14.04 0.49 4.60
C PHE A 316 -13.96 1.77 5.43
N ARG A 317 -14.35 1.72 6.71
CA ARG A 317 -14.29 2.89 7.58
C ARG A 317 -12.86 3.36 7.80
N LYS A 318 -11.90 2.44 7.98
CA LYS A 318 -10.48 2.76 8.10
C LYS A 318 -10.00 3.53 6.87
N HIS A 319 -10.18 2.96 5.68
CA HIS A 319 -9.67 3.54 4.44
C HIS A 319 -10.35 4.85 4.05
N LEU A 320 -11.60 5.06 4.47
CA LEU A 320 -12.36 6.30 4.25
C LEU A 320 -12.16 7.37 5.32
N GLY A 321 -11.42 7.09 6.40
CA GLY A 321 -11.23 8.03 7.52
C GLY A 321 -12.48 8.20 8.38
N LEU A 322 -13.29 7.15 8.50
CA LEU A 322 -14.52 7.07 9.29
C LEU A 322 -14.33 6.31 10.62
N LEU A 323 -13.07 6.12 11.03
CA LEU A 323 -12.70 5.66 12.36
C LEU A 323 -12.12 6.82 13.17
N PRO A 324 -12.42 6.91 14.47
CA PRO A 324 -11.75 7.87 15.34
C PRO A 324 -10.24 7.55 15.46
N PRO A 325 -9.40 8.55 15.75
CA PRO A 325 -8.01 8.32 16.11
C PRO A 325 -7.93 7.33 17.29
N GLN A 326 -7.05 6.33 17.15
CA GLN A 326 -6.80 5.35 18.21
C GLN A 326 -5.64 5.82 19.07
N ASP A 327 -5.85 5.86 20.39
CA ASP A 327 -4.79 6.12 21.37
C ASP A 327 -4.17 4.79 21.80
N TYR A 328 -2.94 4.53 21.35
CA TYR A 328 -2.20 3.29 21.67
C TYR A 328 -1.96 3.11 23.19
N GLN A 329 -2.09 4.18 23.99
CA GLN A 329 -1.97 4.13 25.44
C GLN A 329 -3.29 3.69 26.12
N ARG A 330 -4.38 3.59 25.35
CA ARG A 330 -5.72 3.19 25.81
C ARG A 330 -6.22 1.99 24.99
N PRO A 331 -5.63 0.80 25.16
CA PRO A 331 -6.08 -0.38 24.45
C PRO A 331 -7.55 -0.70 24.81
N ASP A 332 -8.29 -1.18 23.82
CA ASP A 332 -9.62 -1.73 24.00
C ASP A 332 -9.64 -3.23 23.64
N ALA A 333 -10.82 -3.86 23.66
CA ALA A 333 -10.97 -5.27 23.34
C ALA A 333 -10.44 -5.67 21.95
N ASN A 334 -10.30 -4.72 21.02
CA ASN A 334 -9.75 -4.94 19.69
C ASN A 334 -8.22 -4.93 19.62
N PHE A 335 -7.54 -4.56 20.71
CA PHE A 335 -6.08 -4.62 20.86
C PHE A 335 -5.63 -5.93 21.51
N GLU A 336 -6.54 -6.62 22.17
CA GLU A 336 -6.25 -7.83 22.94
C GLU A 336 -6.00 -9.03 22.02
N PRO A 337 -5.14 -9.98 22.44
CA PRO A 337 -4.89 -11.20 21.69
C PRO A 337 -6.12 -12.11 21.67
N VAL A 338 -6.00 -13.23 20.95
CA VAL A 338 -7.05 -14.25 20.86
C VAL A 338 -7.56 -14.65 22.24
N GLY A 339 -8.88 -14.61 22.43
CA GLY A 339 -9.56 -14.91 23.70
C GLY A 339 -10.47 -13.78 24.17
N VAL A 340 -10.23 -12.55 23.71
CA VAL A 340 -11.12 -11.40 23.89
C VAL A 340 -11.85 -11.13 22.58
N PRO A 341 -13.20 -11.20 22.55
CA PRO A 341 -13.95 -10.93 21.33
C PRO A 341 -13.81 -9.47 20.88
N ASN A 342 -13.56 -9.28 19.58
CA ASN A 342 -13.62 -7.95 18.98
C ASN A 342 -15.02 -7.34 19.14
N GLN A 343 -15.06 -6.04 19.40
CA GLN A 343 -16.29 -5.26 19.50
C GLN A 343 -16.52 -4.47 18.21
N PHE A 344 -17.74 -4.54 17.68
CA PHE A 344 -18.15 -3.80 16.50
C PHE A 344 -19.57 -3.28 16.67
N ASP A 345 -19.74 -1.96 16.56
CA ASP A 345 -21.04 -1.29 16.59
C ASP A 345 -21.59 -1.16 15.16
N PHE A 346 -22.56 -2.01 14.81
CA PHE A 346 -23.25 -1.95 13.52
C PHE A 346 -24.20 -0.76 13.40
N GLU A 347 -24.62 -0.17 14.52
CA GLU A 347 -25.63 0.86 14.58
C GLU A 347 -25.05 2.28 14.53
N CYS A 348 -23.73 2.43 14.71
CA CYS A 348 -23.09 3.74 14.60
C CYS A 348 -23.28 4.35 13.20
N PRO A 349 -23.41 5.68 13.09
CA PRO A 349 -23.65 6.35 11.81
C PRO A 349 -22.64 5.98 10.73
N GLU A 350 -21.36 5.88 11.09
CA GLU A 350 -20.28 5.58 10.17
C GLU A 350 -20.33 4.15 9.64
N SER A 351 -20.74 3.19 10.47
CA SER A 351 -21.01 1.81 10.01
C SER A 351 -22.22 1.77 9.06
N LYS A 352 -23.23 2.62 9.27
CA LYS A 352 -24.41 2.67 8.41
C LYS A 352 -24.09 3.28 7.04
N VAL A 353 -23.20 4.29 7.00
CA VAL A 353 -22.73 4.89 5.74
C VAL A 353 -22.19 3.80 4.81
N VAL A 354 -21.34 2.91 5.31
CA VAL A 354 -20.70 1.85 4.51
C VAL A 354 -21.48 0.53 4.50
N ALA A 355 -22.72 0.49 4.98
CA ALA A 355 -23.44 -0.77 5.16
C ALA A 355 -23.64 -1.53 3.83
N ASP A 356 -23.99 -0.81 2.76
CA ASP A 356 -24.22 -1.35 1.42
C ASP A 356 -23.03 -1.02 0.50
N PRO A 357 -22.17 -1.99 0.16
CA PRO A 357 -20.99 -1.73 -0.67
C PRO A 357 -21.35 -1.37 -2.11
N LEU A 358 -22.58 -1.62 -2.56
CA LEU A 358 -23.06 -1.29 -3.92
C LEU A 358 -23.91 -0.02 -3.98
N ALA A 359 -24.19 0.64 -2.85
CA ALA A 359 -24.91 1.90 -2.86
C ALA A 359 -24.13 2.98 -3.61
N ASP A 360 -24.83 3.78 -4.43
CA ASP A 360 -24.19 4.84 -5.22
C ASP A 360 -23.52 5.87 -4.32
N THR A 361 -24.09 6.16 -3.16
CA THR A 361 -23.50 7.05 -2.15
C THR A 361 -22.15 6.54 -1.63
N VAL A 362 -22.03 5.23 -1.39
CA VAL A 362 -20.78 4.60 -0.95
C VAL A 362 -19.75 4.60 -2.07
N GLN A 363 -20.16 4.26 -3.29
CA GLN A 363 -19.29 4.27 -4.46
C GLN A 363 -18.80 5.68 -4.78
N SER A 364 -19.67 6.70 -4.71
CA SER A 364 -19.29 8.10 -4.87
C SER A 364 -18.30 8.53 -3.81
N LEU A 365 -18.57 8.25 -2.52
CA LEU A 365 -17.67 8.58 -1.42
C LEU A 365 -16.30 7.92 -1.59
N TRP A 366 -16.28 6.62 -1.89
CA TRP A 366 -15.06 5.84 -2.11
C TRP A 366 -14.21 6.43 -3.24
N ASN A 367 -14.83 6.67 -4.40
CA ASN A 367 -14.13 7.16 -5.57
C ASN A 367 -13.70 8.63 -5.42
N SER A 368 -14.54 9.49 -4.84
CA SER A 368 -14.16 10.89 -4.61
C SER A 368 -13.01 11.00 -3.61
N ARG A 369 -12.99 10.16 -2.57
CA ARG A 369 -11.90 10.15 -1.59
C ARG A 369 -10.60 9.69 -2.22
N ALA A 370 -10.63 8.56 -2.93
CA ALA A 370 -9.46 8.07 -3.67
C ALA A 370 -8.90 9.15 -4.61
N HIS A 371 -9.76 9.78 -5.39
CA HIS A 371 -9.37 10.79 -6.37
C HIS A 371 -8.78 12.04 -5.72
N THR A 372 -9.50 12.66 -4.76
CA THR A 372 -9.00 13.86 -4.05
C THR A 372 -7.69 13.58 -3.33
N ASN A 373 -7.57 12.43 -2.67
CA ASN A 373 -6.33 12.05 -2.00
C ASN A 373 -5.18 11.90 -3.02
N SER A 374 -5.39 11.20 -4.13
CA SER A 374 -4.39 11.08 -5.21
C SER A 374 -3.93 12.44 -5.74
N GLU A 375 -4.85 13.37 -6.01
CA GLU A 375 -4.47 14.71 -6.49
C GLU A 375 -3.66 15.51 -5.47
N VAL A 376 -4.05 15.44 -4.19
CA VAL A 376 -3.31 16.12 -3.10
C VAL A 376 -1.92 15.52 -2.95
N PHE A 377 -1.79 14.19 -2.90
CA PHE A 377 -0.49 13.54 -2.76
C PHE A 377 0.42 13.79 -3.97
N ARG A 378 -0.14 13.80 -5.18
CA ARG A 378 0.58 14.22 -6.40
C ARG A 378 1.10 15.64 -6.26
N LYS A 379 0.25 16.59 -5.86
CA LYS A 379 0.61 18.01 -5.80
C LYS A 379 1.60 18.34 -4.69
N VAL A 380 1.44 17.74 -3.51
CA VAL A 380 2.25 18.09 -2.33
C VAL A 380 3.59 17.35 -2.33
N PHE A 381 3.58 16.07 -2.67
CA PHE A 381 4.74 15.19 -2.46
C PHE A 381 5.32 14.62 -3.76
N HIS A 382 4.73 14.93 -4.92
CA HIS A 382 5.07 14.29 -6.20
C HIS A 382 5.09 12.76 -6.06
N ALA A 383 4.09 12.22 -5.37
CA ALA A 383 4.02 10.80 -5.09
C ALA A 383 4.02 9.98 -6.38
N VAL A 384 4.89 8.97 -6.43
CA VAL A 384 4.92 7.94 -7.48
C VAL A 384 4.50 6.60 -6.88
N PRO A 385 3.90 5.69 -7.66
CA PRO A 385 3.51 5.82 -9.07
C PRO A 385 2.31 6.77 -9.29
N ASP A 386 2.18 7.34 -10.51
CA ASP A 386 1.12 8.28 -10.87
C ASP A 386 0.75 8.21 -12.37
N ASP A 387 -0.54 8.38 -12.70
CA ASP A 387 -1.06 8.26 -14.07
C ASP A 387 -0.55 9.32 -15.05
N THR A 388 -0.07 10.47 -14.54
CA THR A 388 0.55 11.50 -15.38
C THR A 388 1.98 11.14 -15.79
N VAL A 389 2.61 10.17 -15.11
CA VAL A 389 3.99 9.73 -15.36
C VAL A 389 3.97 8.51 -16.27
N ARG A 390 3.85 8.75 -17.57
CA ARG A 390 3.58 7.70 -18.57
C ARG A 390 4.82 7.03 -19.15
N ASN A 391 5.99 7.61 -18.95
CA ASN A 391 7.29 7.15 -19.48
C ASN A 391 8.46 7.61 -18.60
N TRP A 392 9.68 7.08 -18.85
CA TRP A 392 10.86 7.38 -18.02
C TRP A 392 11.34 8.84 -18.14
N ALA A 393 11.07 9.51 -19.26
CA ALA A 393 11.39 10.92 -19.43
C ALA A 393 10.54 11.78 -18.47
N THR A 394 9.23 11.50 -18.40
CA THR A 394 8.32 12.18 -17.48
C THR A 394 8.64 11.82 -16.02
N TYR A 395 9.06 10.56 -15.75
CA TYR A 395 9.48 10.15 -14.41
C TYR A 395 10.70 10.94 -13.93
N LYS A 396 11.69 11.14 -14.80
CA LYS A 396 12.87 11.98 -14.51
C LYS A 396 12.46 13.41 -14.16
N GLU A 397 11.55 13.99 -14.93
CA GLU A 397 11.06 15.36 -14.73
C GLU A 397 10.23 15.53 -13.45
N PHE A 398 9.34 14.58 -13.19
CA PHE A 398 8.38 14.65 -12.10
C PHE A 398 8.99 14.26 -10.74
N TYR A 399 9.89 13.28 -10.71
CA TYR A 399 10.38 12.67 -9.47
C TYR A 399 11.90 12.80 -9.30
N GLU A 400 12.71 12.30 -10.25
CA GLU A 400 14.17 12.17 -10.05
C GLU A 400 14.86 13.52 -9.80
N TYR A 401 14.49 14.60 -10.51
CA TYR A 401 15.15 15.90 -10.31
C TYR A 401 14.98 16.47 -8.89
N TYR A 402 13.95 16.05 -8.16
CA TYR A 402 13.66 16.54 -6.83
C TYR A 402 14.32 15.68 -5.76
N PHE A 403 14.21 14.36 -5.92
CA PHE A 403 14.49 13.39 -4.86
C PHE A 403 15.79 12.61 -5.08
N HIS A 404 16.33 12.60 -6.29
CA HIS A 404 17.58 11.93 -6.59
C HIS A 404 18.73 12.93 -6.76
N LYS A 405 19.96 12.45 -6.61
CA LYS A 405 21.17 13.18 -7.01
C LYS A 405 21.10 13.40 -8.52
N ALA A 406 21.09 14.65 -8.96
CA ALA A 406 20.88 15.02 -10.35
C ALA A 406 21.84 14.26 -11.29
N ASP A 407 21.31 13.75 -12.41
CA ASP A 407 21.99 13.16 -13.57
C ASP A 407 23.44 12.66 -13.34
N LYS A 408 23.61 11.34 -13.17
CA LYS A 408 24.92 10.68 -13.02
C LYS A 408 25.91 11.08 -14.13
N GLU A 409 25.42 11.42 -15.33
CA GLU A 409 26.26 11.90 -16.44
C GLU A 409 26.79 13.32 -16.24
N ALA A 410 26.04 14.20 -15.57
CA ALA A 410 26.50 15.53 -15.17
C ALA A 410 27.48 15.44 -14.00
N GLU A 411 27.22 14.54 -13.04
CA GLU A 411 28.14 14.28 -11.92
C GLU A 411 29.48 13.72 -12.39
N ALA A 412 29.48 12.83 -13.40
CA ALA A 412 30.69 12.32 -14.02
C ALA A 412 31.53 13.41 -14.73
N ARG A 413 30.89 14.50 -15.19
CA ARG A 413 31.57 15.65 -15.81
C ARG A 413 32.07 16.68 -14.81
N GLU A 414 31.33 16.91 -13.72
CA GLU A 414 31.63 17.96 -12.72
C GLU A 414 32.45 17.45 -11.51
N GLY A 415 32.58 16.14 -11.32
CA GLY A 415 33.45 15.53 -10.31
C GLY A 415 32.96 15.64 -8.86
N PHE A 416 31.77 16.20 -8.62
CA PHE A 416 31.09 16.22 -7.33
C PHE A 416 29.60 15.90 -7.49
N ALA A 417 29.07 15.05 -6.61
CA ALA A 417 27.66 14.69 -6.60
C ALA A 417 26.82 15.86 -6.10
N ARG A 418 25.78 16.25 -6.84
CA ARG A 418 24.86 17.29 -6.38
C ARG A 418 23.88 16.64 -5.39
N PRO A 419 23.68 17.21 -4.19
CA PRO A 419 22.71 16.66 -3.25
C PRO A 419 21.30 16.72 -3.85
N ALA A 420 20.45 15.77 -3.46
CA ALA A 420 19.02 15.83 -3.77
C ALA A 420 18.44 17.15 -3.26
N ARG A 421 17.46 17.69 -3.98
CA ARG A 421 16.85 18.98 -3.62
C ARG A 421 15.97 18.85 -2.38
N PHE A 422 15.26 17.73 -2.29
CA PHE A 422 14.37 17.37 -1.18
C PHE A 422 14.59 15.91 -0.76
N GLN A 423 14.24 15.59 0.48
CA GLN A 423 14.25 14.21 0.98
C GLN A 423 13.06 13.43 0.43
N TRP A 424 13.20 12.11 0.29
CA TRP A 424 12.14 11.24 -0.23
C TRP A 424 10.88 11.34 0.61
N GLY A 425 9.73 11.44 -0.07
CA GLY A 425 8.43 11.56 0.59
C GLY A 425 8.16 12.91 1.25
N HIS A 426 9.09 13.87 1.22
CA HIS A 426 8.88 15.23 1.72
C HIS A 426 8.21 16.11 0.67
N VAL A 427 7.67 17.24 1.12
CA VAL A 427 7.03 18.24 0.25
C VAL A 427 8.00 18.76 -0.81
N VAL A 428 7.54 18.83 -2.06
CA VAL A 428 8.27 19.54 -3.13
C VAL A 428 8.06 21.04 -2.94
N ARG A 429 8.92 21.65 -2.12
CA ARG A 429 8.77 23.04 -1.67
C ARG A 429 8.75 24.08 -2.81
N ASP A 430 9.35 23.78 -3.95
CA ASP A 430 9.34 24.64 -5.14
C ASP A 430 7.93 24.96 -5.66
N ASP A 431 6.96 24.10 -5.36
CA ASP A 431 5.57 24.25 -5.78
C ASP A 431 4.76 25.22 -4.90
N PHE A 432 5.37 25.75 -3.85
CA PHE A 432 4.72 26.53 -2.80
C PHE A 432 5.47 27.84 -2.50
N ALA A 433 4.75 28.79 -1.90
CA ALA A 433 5.38 30.03 -1.43
C ALA A 433 6.43 29.75 -0.34
N PRO A 434 7.46 30.58 -0.18
CA PRO A 434 8.42 30.41 0.91
C PRO A 434 7.78 30.69 2.27
N GLY A 435 8.29 29.99 3.29
CA GLY A 435 7.96 30.19 4.69
C GLY A 435 6.53 29.84 5.09
N ALA A 436 5.99 30.58 6.06
CA ALA A 436 4.70 30.29 6.69
C ALA A 436 3.53 30.22 5.69
N GLU A 437 3.59 30.98 4.59
CA GLU A 437 2.54 30.94 3.56
C GLU A 437 2.56 29.62 2.79
N GLY A 438 3.75 29.06 2.50
CA GLY A 438 3.87 27.74 1.88
C GLY A 438 3.33 26.63 2.77
N ALA A 439 3.68 26.65 4.06
CA ALA A 439 3.16 25.71 5.04
C ALA A 439 1.61 25.79 5.13
N LYS A 440 1.05 27.00 5.07
CA LYS A 440 -0.41 27.20 5.03
C LYS A 440 -1.04 26.63 3.76
N GLN A 441 -0.43 26.82 2.59
CA GLN A 441 -0.90 26.24 1.32
C GLN A 441 -0.90 24.71 1.38
N VAL A 442 0.17 24.11 1.91
CA VAL A 442 0.27 22.66 2.11
C VAL A 442 -0.82 22.18 3.06
N LYS A 443 -1.01 22.84 4.21
CA LYS A 443 -2.11 22.49 5.15
C LYS A 443 -3.48 22.60 4.50
N GLU A 444 -3.73 23.59 3.64
CA GLU A 444 -5.00 23.71 2.93
C GLU A 444 -5.25 22.50 2.01
N LEU A 445 -4.23 22.05 1.27
CA LEU A 445 -4.32 20.84 0.45
C LEU A 445 -4.50 19.58 1.32
N LEU A 446 -3.68 19.39 2.35
CA LEU A 446 -3.74 18.24 3.25
C LEU A 446 -5.05 18.18 4.04
N SER A 447 -5.75 19.30 4.25
CA SER A 447 -7.06 19.33 4.92
C SER A 447 -8.16 18.62 4.12
N GLN A 448 -7.96 18.47 2.81
CA GLN A 448 -8.89 17.79 1.90
C GLN A 448 -8.76 16.26 1.99
N VAL A 449 -7.60 15.77 2.42
CA VAL A 449 -7.32 14.35 2.58
C VAL A 449 -8.16 13.78 3.73
N LYS A 450 -8.85 12.68 3.45
CA LYS A 450 -9.58 11.89 4.45
C LYS A 450 -9.38 10.41 4.19
N GLY A 451 -9.11 9.68 5.27
CA GLY A 451 -8.68 8.29 5.19
C GLY A 451 -7.36 8.15 4.45
N THR A 452 -7.16 6.98 3.87
CA THR A 452 -5.87 6.58 3.28
C THR A 452 -6.00 6.06 1.85
N LEU A 453 -7.22 5.97 1.33
CA LEU A 453 -7.47 5.43 0.01
C LEU A 453 -6.94 6.36 -1.10
N VAL A 454 -6.26 5.80 -2.10
CA VAL A 454 -5.83 6.50 -3.32
C VAL A 454 -6.12 5.63 -4.55
N GLU A 455 -6.26 6.25 -5.73
CA GLU A 455 -6.44 5.51 -6.98
C GLU A 455 -5.17 4.73 -7.34
N MET A 456 -5.31 3.49 -7.84
CA MET A 456 -4.21 2.76 -8.46
C MET A 456 -3.86 3.41 -9.81
N PRO A 457 -2.59 3.80 -10.04
CA PRO A 457 -2.19 4.47 -11.28
C PRO A 457 -2.00 3.46 -12.42
N LEU A 458 -3.07 3.16 -13.15
CA LEU A 458 -3.10 2.18 -14.24
C LEU A 458 -2.30 2.60 -15.49
N MET A 459 -1.96 3.89 -15.60
CA MET A 459 -1.26 4.50 -16.73
C MET A 459 0.21 4.80 -16.44
N PHE A 460 0.69 4.53 -15.22
CA PHE A 460 2.08 4.73 -14.85
C PHE A 460 3.03 3.91 -15.73
N LEU A 461 3.98 4.57 -16.39
CA LEU A 461 4.95 3.95 -17.31
C LEU A 461 4.30 3.07 -18.40
N ILE A 462 3.07 3.40 -18.84
CA ILE A 462 2.35 2.59 -19.85
C ILE A 462 3.02 2.59 -21.23
N GLU A 463 3.88 3.57 -21.51
CA GLU A 463 4.61 3.68 -22.78
C GLU A 463 5.98 2.96 -22.74
N GLU A 464 6.29 2.31 -21.62
CA GLU A 464 7.57 1.64 -21.38
C GLU A 464 7.37 0.15 -21.17
N ASP A 465 8.37 -0.60 -21.62
CA ASP A 465 8.67 -1.93 -21.07
C ASP A 465 9.35 -1.68 -19.71
N ILE A 466 8.59 -1.90 -18.64
CA ILE A 466 9.02 -1.53 -17.29
C ILE A 466 10.17 -2.45 -16.88
N ALA A 467 10.09 -3.72 -17.24
CA ALA A 467 11.07 -4.73 -16.90
C ALA A 467 11.75 -5.28 -18.15
N LYS A 468 12.68 -4.50 -18.71
CA LYS A 468 13.44 -4.91 -19.90
C LYS A 468 14.06 -6.30 -19.73
N GLU A 469 13.67 -7.22 -20.61
CA GLU A 469 14.24 -8.56 -20.71
C GLU A 469 15.78 -8.50 -20.87
N GLY A 470 16.49 -9.38 -20.18
CA GLY A 470 17.95 -9.37 -20.14
C GLY A 470 18.54 -10.59 -19.43
N LEU A 471 19.84 -10.54 -19.13
CA LEU A 471 20.54 -11.68 -18.48
C LEU A 471 19.97 -12.03 -17.10
N THR A 472 19.34 -11.07 -16.41
CA THR A 472 18.79 -11.19 -15.05
C THR A 472 17.27 -11.40 -15.00
N LEU A 473 16.55 -11.11 -16.09
CA LEU A 473 15.13 -11.38 -16.27
C LEU A 473 14.92 -12.04 -17.64
N ASN A 474 14.69 -13.35 -17.61
CA ASN A 474 14.49 -14.25 -18.74
C ASN A 474 13.61 -15.45 -18.32
N ASP A 475 13.25 -16.30 -19.28
CA ASP A 475 12.43 -17.52 -19.11
C ASP A 475 12.75 -18.38 -17.86
N LEU A 476 14.02 -18.43 -17.42
CA LEU A 476 14.43 -19.22 -16.24
C LEU A 476 14.15 -18.50 -14.91
N THR A 477 14.19 -17.18 -14.93
CA THR A 477 14.06 -16.30 -13.74
C THR A 477 12.69 -15.66 -13.60
N GLU A 478 11.91 -15.56 -14.68
CA GLU A 478 10.55 -15.01 -14.64
C GLU A 478 9.63 -15.71 -13.62
N PRO A 479 9.66 -17.06 -13.45
CA PRO A 479 8.86 -17.73 -12.44
C PRO A 479 9.18 -17.28 -11.00
N LEU A 480 10.33 -16.65 -10.76
CA LEU A 480 10.64 -16.06 -9.45
C LEU A 480 9.78 -14.84 -9.15
N TYR A 481 9.21 -14.18 -10.15
CA TYR A 481 8.46 -12.93 -9.98
C TYR A 481 6.95 -13.10 -10.21
N THR A 482 6.47 -14.32 -10.53
CA THR A 482 5.06 -14.61 -10.86
C THR A 482 4.21 -15.23 -9.78
#